data_AF-A0A2N5FUP1-F1
#
_entry.id   AF-A0A2N5FUP1-F1
#
_cell.length_a   1.000
_cell.length_b   1.000
_cell.length_c   1.000
_cell.angle_alpha   90.00
_cell.angle_beta   90.00
_cell.angle_gamma   90.00
#
_symmetry.space_group_name_H-M   'P 1'
#
loop_
_entity.id
_entity.type
_entity.pdbx_description
1 polymer ?
#
loop_
_entity_poly.entity_id
_entity_poly.type
_entity_poly.pdbx_seq_one_letter_code
_entity_poly.pdbx_strand_id
1 'polypeptide(L)'
;MSPEELFEQYKYLAKKTLYKMYIDPRSIAKSNRIEYDDLLQYSFCGLWKACLNYKESESKFTTFAINHIRWHVTMHLKRDCNIMKVHQREKFEDDNRYEIVDIDANPLDEDVSSFHEIIPSDANTEGDALSNLLQRLVETIAPERTIEILKRKLNGESNQSIANTYGLTREAVRMDLVRLKNQLREVHAV
;
A
#
# COMPACT_ATOMS: atom_id res chain seq x y z
N MET A 1 -32.18 -17.59 -28.19
CA MET A 1 -31.33 -16.45 -28.60
C MET A 1 -29.94 -16.66 -28.04
N SER A 2 -28.92 -16.28 -28.80
CA SER A 2 -27.56 -16.26 -28.28
C SER A 2 -27.38 -15.10 -27.28
N PRO A 3 -26.35 -15.14 -26.42
CA PRO A 3 -26.02 -14.02 -25.53
C PRO A 3 -25.80 -12.69 -26.28
N GLU A 4 -25.18 -12.74 -27.47
CA GLU A 4 -24.92 -11.58 -28.32
C GLU A 4 -26.22 -10.94 -28.84
N GLU A 5 -27.16 -11.77 -29.32
CA GLU A 5 -28.48 -11.33 -29.77
C GLU A 5 -29.25 -10.65 -28.62
N LEU A 6 -29.25 -11.28 -27.44
CA LEU A 6 -29.86 -10.72 -26.24
C LEU A 6 -29.22 -9.39 -25.85
N PHE A 7 -27.88 -9.29 -25.93
CA PHE A 7 -27.18 -8.08 -25.57
C PHE A 7 -27.54 -6.93 -26.50
N GLU A 8 -27.47 -7.13 -27.82
CA GLU A 8 -27.80 -6.09 -28.80
C GLU A 8 -29.26 -5.65 -28.70
N GLN A 9 -30.18 -6.61 -28.51
CA GLN A 9 -31.61 -6.32 -28.36
C GLN A 9 -31.89 -5.47 -27.11
N TYR A 10 -31.18 -5.73 -26.02
CA TYR A 10 -31.48 -5.14 -24.70
C TYR A 10 -30.42 -4.15 -24.19
N LYS A 11 -29.45 -3.73 -25.00
CA LYS A 11 -28.39 -2.78 -24.61
C LYS A 11 -28.94 -1.47 -24.01
N TYR A 12 -30.09 -1.02 -24.48
CA TYR A 12 -30.77 0.16 -23.96
C TYR A 12 -31.14 0.03 -22.46
N LEU A 13 -31.28 -1.19 -21.94
CA LEU A 13 -31.57 -1.45 -20.52
C LEU A 13 -30.44 -0.99 -19.62
N ALA A 14 -29.18 -1.06 -20.05
CA ALA A 14 -28.05 -0.61 -19.23
C ALA A 14 -28.22 0.87 -18.84
N LYS A 15 -28.32 1.76 -19.84
CA LYS A 15 -28.56 3.19 -19.62
C LYS A 15 -29.88 3.45 -18.91
N LYS A 16 -30.98 2.82 -19.35
CA LYS A 16 -32.31 3.03 -18.75
C LYS A 16 -32.35 2.62 -17.27
N THR A 17 -31.65 1.56 -16.89
CA THR A 17 -31.59 1.08 -15.51
C THR A 17 -30.76 2.02 -14.66
N LEU A 18 -29.64 2.51 -15.19
CA LEU A 18 -28.79 3.47 -14.49
C LEU A 18 -29.53 4.76 -14.13
N TYR A 19 -30.26 5.36 -15.08
CA TYR A 19 -31.12 6.54 -14.83
C TYR A 19 -32.34 6.25 -13.95
N LYS A 20 -32.72 4.98 -13.76
CA LYS A 20 -33.74 4.59 -12.78
C LYS A 20 -33.16 4.37 -11.39
N MET A 21 -31.89 3.99 -11.28
CA MET A 21 -31.20 3.83 -10.00
C MET A 21 -30.83 5.19 -9.41
N TYR A 22 -30.42 6.11 -10.27
CA TYR A 22 -29.90 7.42 -9.88
C TYR A 22 -30.60 8.52 -10.67
N ILE A 23 -31.05 9.56 -9.98
CA ILE A 23 -31.68 10.74 -10.60
C ILE A 23 -30.70 11.40 -11.57
N ASP A 24 -29.43 11.54 -11.14
CA ASP A 24 -28.34 12.00 -11.99
C ASP A 24 -27.12 11.06 -11.89
N PRO A 25 -26.99 10.10 -12.84
CA PRO A 25 -25.84 9.20 -12.88
C PRO A 25 -24.49 9.91 -13.06
N ARG A 26 -24.45 11.12 -13.65
CA ARG A 26 -23.19 11.87 -13.81
C ARG A 26 -22.70 12.40 -12.47
N SER A 27 -23.61 12.89 -11.63
CA SER A 27 -23.28 13.28 -10.26
C SER A 27 -22.75 12.10 -9.44
N ILE A 28 -23.34 10.91 -9.61
CA ILE A 28 -22.85 9.68 -8.96
C ILE A 28 -21.45 9.29 -9.44
N ALA A 29 -21.18 9.34 -10.75
CA ALA A 29 -19.84 9.09 -11.28
C ALA A 29 -18.82 10.08 -10.68
N LYS A 30 -19.16 11.38 -10.67
CA LYS A 30 -18.34 12.44 -10.08
C LYS A 30 -18.08 12.23 -8.59
N SER A 31 -19.11 11.88 -7.80
CA SER A 31 -18.94 11.65 -6.36
C SER A 31 -18.07 10.43 -6.06
N ASN A 32 -18.03 9.46 -6.98
CA ASN A 32 -17.19 8.27 -6.91
C ASN A 32 -15.86 8.44 -7.66
N ARG A 33 -15.50 9.66 -8.08
CA ARG A 33 -14.24 9.97 -8.78
C ARG A 33 -13.98 9.10 -10.02
N ILE A 34 -15.03 8.75 -10.76
CA ILE A 34 -14.95 8.01 -12.03
C ILE A 34 -15.65 8.79 -13.14
N GLU A 35 -15.40 8.42 -14.40
CA GLU A 35 -16.12 8.99 -15.52
C GLU A 35 -17.52 8.38 -15.65
N TYR A 36 -18.45 9.12 -16.26
CA TYR A 36 -19.79 8.60 -16.53
C TYR A 36 -19.75 7.35 -17.43
N ASP A 37 -18.80 7.29 -18.36
CA ASP A 37 -18.66 6.16 -19.27
C ASP A 37 -18.20 4.89 -18.55
N ASP A 38 -17.38 5.00 -17.49
CA ASP A 38 -17.02 3.87 -16.63
C ASP A 38 -18.25 3.32 -15.89
N LEU A 39 -19.08 4.22 -15.35
CA LEU A 39 -20.33 3.85 -14.68
C LEU A 39 -21.32 3.17 -15.64
N LEU A 40 -21.40 3.66 -16.88
CA LEU A 40 -22.17 3.04 -17.94
C LEU A 40 -21.60 1.66 -18.33
N GLN A 41 -20.28 1.52 -18.36
CA GLN A 41 -19.58 0.27 -18.64
C GLN A 41 -19.88 -0.80 -17.58
N TYR A 42 -19.95 -0.45 -16.29
CA TYR A 42 -20.42 -1.38 -15.26
C TYR A 42 -21.85 -1.87 -15.53
N SER A 43 -22.72 -0.98 -16.03
CA SER A 43 -24.07 -1.37 -16.41
C SER A 43 -24.08 -2.35 -17.59
N PHE A 44 -23.23 -2.15 -18.60
CA PHE A 44 -23.07 -3.08 -19.72
C PHE A 44 -22.48 -4.42 -19.29
N CYS A 45 -21.48 -4.43 -18.41
CA CYS A 45 -20.93 -5.66 -17.84
C CYS A 45 -21.99 -6.46 -17.07
N GLY A 46 -22.83 -5.78 -16.29
CA GLY A 46 -23.97 -6.41 -15.61
C GLY A 46 -24.98 -7.01 -16.59
N LEU A 47 -25.31 -6.30 -17.67
CA LEU A 47 -26.19 -6.81 -18.73
C LEU A 47 -25.58 -8.02 -19.43
N TRP A 48 -24.30 -7.98 -19.79
CA TRP A 48 -23.62 -9.09 -20.45
C TRP A 48 -23.62 -10.35 -19.58
N LYS A 49 -23.36 -10.21 -18.27
CA LYS A 49 -23.48 -11.32 -17.32
C LYS A 49 -24.90 -11.87 -17.25
N ALA A 50 -25.92 -11.02 -17.40
CA ALA A 50 -27.30 -11.49 -17.48
C ALA A 50 -27.53 -12.31 -18.77
N CYS A 51 -27.05 -11.86 -19.93
CA CYS A 51 -27.14 -12.59 -21.19
C CYS A 51 -26.52 -13.99 -21.11
N LEU A 52 -25.36 -14.11 -20.45
CA LEU A 52 -24.65 -15.39 -20.31
C LEU A 52 -25.36 -16.39 -19.38
N ASN A 53 -26.05 -15.90 -18.35
CA ASN A 53 -26.58 -16.75 -17.27
C ASN A 53 -28.11 -16.88 -17.29
N TYR A 54 -28.78 -16.26 -18.26
CA TYR A 54 -30.23 -16.25 -18.31
C TYR A 54 -30.82 -17.64 -18.59
N LYS A 55 -31.85 -17.99 -17.81
CA LYS A 55 -32.66 -19.19 -18.00
C LYS A 55 -34.13 -18.77 -18.17
N GLU A 56 -34.69 -19.07 -19.33
CA GLU A 56 -36.06 -18.68 -19.70
C GLU A 56 -37.13 -19.26 -18.77
N SER A 57 -36.86 -20.42 -18.17
CA SER A 57 -37.77 -21.10 -17.23
C SER A 57 -37.99 -20.37 -15.90
N GLU A 58 -37.10 -19.44 -15.51
CA GLU A 58 -37.12 -18.84 -14.17
C GLU A 58 -37.80 -17.46 -14.14
N SER A 59 -37.61 -16.64 -15.16
CA SER A 59 -38.17 -15.28 -15.20
C SER A 59 -38.10 -14.65 -16.59
N LYS A 60 -38.73 -13.48 -16.76
CA LYS A 60 -38.52 -12.64 -17.95
C LYS A 60 -37.11 -12.06 -17.95
N PHE A 61 -36.44 -12.08 -19.11
CA PHE A 61 -35.08 -11.58 -19.28
C PHE A 61 -34.90 -10.15 -18.74
N THR A 62 -35.87 -9.25 -18.99
CA THR A 62 -35.78 -7.85 -18.54
C THR A 62 -35.66 -7.72 -17.03
N THR A 63 -36.44 -8.49 -16.26
CA THR A 63 -36.37 -8.51 -14.79
C THR A 63 -35.03 -9.05 -14.32
N PHE A 64 -34.58 -10.15 -14.92
CA PHE A 64 -33.29 -10.77 -14.61
C PHE A 64 -32.12 -9.80 -14.87
N ALA A 65 -32.09 -9.19 -16.06
CA ALA A 65 -31.07 -8.23 -16.47
C ALA A 65 -31.02 -7.00 -15.56
N ILE A 66 -32.17 -6.42 -15.20
CA ILE A 66 -32.20 -5.25 -14.29
C ILE A 66 -31.56 -5.57 -12.94
N ASN A 67 -31.80 -6.75 -12.38
CA ASN A 67 -31.21 -7.16 -11.10
C ASN A 67 -29.68 -7.31 -11.22
N HIS A 68 -29.21 -7.94 -12.29
CA HIS A 68 -27.78 -8.10 -12.56
C HIS A 68 -27.08 -6.74 -12.79
N ILE A 69 -27.68 -5.84 -13.57
CA ILE A 69 -27.17 -4.48 -13.79
C ILE A 69 -27.04 -3.74 -12.46
N ARG A 70 -28.10 -3.72 -11.64
CA ARG A 70 -28.11 -3.06 -10.32
C ARG A 70 -27.02 -3.58 -9.40
N TRP A 71 -26.92 -4.90 -9.32
CA TRP A 71 -25.93 -5.55 -8.46
C TRP A 71 -24.51 -5.23 -8.92
N HIS A 72 -24.26 -5.32 -10.23
CA HIS A 72 -22.93 -5.11 -10.80
C HIS A 72 -22.47 -3.67 -10.61
N VAL A 73 -23.32 -2.69 -10.95
CA VAL A 73 -23.04 -1.26 -10.70
C VAL A 73 -22.75 -1.01 -9.22
N THR A 74 -23.61 -1.49 -8.31
CA THR A 74 -23.45 -1.26 -6.87
C THR A 74 -22.16 -1.89 -6.32
N MET A 75 -21.83 -3.10 -6.78
CA MET A 75 -20.63 -3.80 -6.33
C MET A 75 -19.35 -3.13 -6.84
N HIS A 76 -19.33 -2.70 -8.10
CA HIS A 76 -18.17 -2.05 -8.70
C HIS A 76 -17.94 -0.65 -8.13
N LEU A 77 -19.00 0.14 -7.91
CA LEU A 77 -18.87 1.42 -7.18
C LEU A 77 -18.22 1.23 -5.80
N LYS A 78 -18.63 0.20 -5.05
CA LYS A 78 -18.07 -0.07 -3.72
C LYS A 78 -16.65 -0.63 -3.73
N ARG A 79 -16.27 -1.37 -4.77
CA ARG A 79 -15.01 -2.11 -4.82
C ARG A 79 -13.91 -1.34 -5.54
N ASP A 80 -14.27 -0.67 -6.63
CA ASP A 80 -13.32 -0.10 -7.57
C ASP A 80 -13.16 1.42 -7.35
N CYS A 81 -14.18 2.10 -6.79
CA CYS A 81 -14.13 3.55 -6.56
C CYS A 81 -13.66 3.96 -5.16
N ASN A 82 -13.44 3.00 -4.27
CA ASN A 82 -12.90 3.26 -2.94
C ASN A 82 -11.37 3.30 -2.99
N ILE A 83 -10.79 4.42 -2.53
CA ILE A 83 -9.34 4.62 -2.48
C ILE A 83 -8.67 3.61 -1.54
N MET A 84 -9.36 3.27 -0.44
CA MET A 84 -8.91 2.27 0.52
C MET A 84 -9.79 1.02 0.42
N LYS A 85 -9.15 -0.14 0.26
CA LYS A 85 -9.85 -1.43 0.28
C LYS A 85 -10.13 -1.82 1.72
N VAL A 86 -11.34 -1.56 2.19
CA VAL A 86 -11.81 -2.01 3.50
C VAL A 86 -12.46 -3.39 3.36
N HIS A 87 -12.29 -4.25 4.37
CA HIS A 87 -12.91 -5.56 4.34
C HIS A 87 -14.44 -5.44 4.38
N GLN A 88 -15.17 -6.14 3.50
CA GLN A 88 -16.64 -5.97 3.34
C GLN A 88 -17.48 -6.17 4.62
N ARG A 89 -16.95 -6.88 5.63
CA ARG A 89 -17.59 -7.11 6.93
C ARG A 89 -17.35 -5.98 7.93
N GLU A 90 -16.31 -5.19 7.72
CA GLU A 90 -15.99 -3.99 8.50
C GLU A 90 -16.64 -2.80 7.80
N LYS A 91 -17.98 -2.80 7.76
CA LYS A 91 -18.72 -1.60 7.36
C LYS A 91 -18.53 -0.56 8.45
N PHE A 92 -17.54 0.30 8.31
CA PHE A 92 -17.57 1.57 9.00
C PHE A 92 -18.78 2.33 8.45
N GLU A 93 -19.72 2.70 9.32
CA GLU A 93 -20.97 3.40 8.96
C GLU A 93 -20.73 4.84 8.46
N ASP A 94 -19.49 5.21 8.17
CA ASP A 94 -19.10 6.61 8.11
C ASP A 94 -18.01 6.78 7.05
N ASP A 95 -18.44 6.96 5.79
CA ASP A 95 -17.61 7.36 4.64
C ASP A 95 -16.89 8.71 4.87
N ASN A 96 -17.14 9.39 6.00
CA ASN A 96 -16.57 10.70 6.37
C ASN A 96 -15.46 10.65 7.43
N ARG A 97 -14.95 9.48 7.83
CA ARG A 97 -13.89 9.42 8.87
C ARG A 97 -12.55 9.99 8.43
N TYR A 98 -12.27 9.97 7.13
CA TYR A 98 -10.97 10.33 6.59
C TYR A 98 -11.12 11.34 5.48
N GLU A 99 -10.48 12.48 5.64
CA GLU A 99 -10.20 13.38 4.54
C GLU A 99 -8.91 12.89 3.86
N ILE A 100 -9.05 12.33 2.66
CA ILE A 100 -7.90 11.89 1.86
C ILE A 100 -7.43 13.09 1.06
N VAL A 101 -6.21 13.54 1.35
CA VAL A 101 -5.55 14.67 0.70
C VAL A 101 -4.44 14.15 -0.20
N ASP A 102 -4.23 14.82 -1.34
CA ASP A 102 -3.11 14.53 -2.23
C ASP A 102 -1.80 14.97 -1.56
N ILE A 103 -0.74 14.18 -1.69
CA ILE A 103 0.58 14.54 -1.14
C ILE A 103 1.17 15.77 -1.84
N ASP A 104 0.80 15.96 -3.11
CA ASP A 104 1.20 17.11 -3.93
C ASP A 104 0.29 18.33 -3.70
N ALA A 105 -0.75 18.21 -2.87
CA ALA A 105 -1.58 19.36 -2.53
C ALA A 105 -0.79 20.36 -1.68
N ASN A 106 -0.96 21.64 -2.00
CA ASN A 106 -0.39 22.72 -1.22
C ASN A 106 -1.16 22.83 0.12
N PRO A 107 -0.51 22.64 1.28
CA PRO A 107 -1.13 22.95 2.56
C PRO A 107 -1.48 24.45 2.62
N LEU A 108 -2.46 24.85 3.43
CA LEU A 108 -2.91 26.26 3.52
C LEU A 108 -1.85 27.22 4.11
N ASP A 109 -0.60 26.78 4.25
CA ASP A 109 0.52 27.53 4.81
C ASP A 109 1.36 28.14 3.67
N GLU A 110 1.58 29.46 3.69
CA GLU A 110 2.17 30.19 2.56
C GLU A 110 3.62 29.81 2.26
N ASP A 111 4.30 29.19 3.23
CA ASP A 111 5.73 28.85 3.17
C ASP A 111 6.01 27.38 2.77
N VAL A 112 4.99 26.55 2.57
CA VAL A 112 5.14 25.13 2.28
C VAL A 112 4.51 24.82 0.93
N SER A 113 5.22 24.12 0.04
CA SER A 113 4.72 23.86 -1.32
C SER A 113 3.81 22.64 -1.42
N SER A 114 4.03 21.63 -0.57
CA SER A 114 3.31 20.35 -0.59
C SER A 114 3.39 19.62 0.75
N PHE A 115 2.52 18.64 0.97
CA PHE A 115 2.60 17.78 2.15
C PHE A 115 3.91 16.99 2.23
N HIS A 116 4.62 16.76 1.11
CA HIS A 116 5.92 16.09 1.09
C HIS A 116 6.99 16.80 1.94
N GLU A 117 6.91 18.14 2.08
CA GLU A 117 7.92 18.91 2.83
C GLU A 117 7.74 18.82 4.35
N ILE A 118 6.54 18.51 4.82
CA ILE A 118 6.19 18.51 6.25
C ILE A 118 6.00 17.11 6.82
N ILE A 119 5.81 16.09 5.99
CA ILE A 119 5.76 14.70 6.45
C ILE A 119 7.17 14.30 6.90
N PRO A 120 7.37 13.98 8.19
CA PRO A 120 8.68 13.58 8.68
C PRO A 120 9.10 12.28 8.00
N SER A 121 10.36 12.24 7.55
CA SER A 121 10.96 11.01 7.07
C SER A 121 11.56 10.25 8.26
N ASP A 122 11.27 8.96 8.36
CA ASP A 122 11.98 8.06 9.28
C ASP A 122 13.43 7.80 8.82
N ALA A 123 13.81 8.25 7.63
CA ALA A 123 15.17 8.09 7.11
C ALA A 123 16.12 9.09 7.77
N ASN A 124 16.99 8.59 8.64
CA ASN A 124 18.09 9.37 9.20
C ASN A 124 19.32 9.28 8.30
N THR A 125 19.28 9.99 7.17
CA THR A 125 20.37 10.01 6.17
C THR A 125 21.71 10.43 6.77
N GLU A 126 21.72 11.37 7.71
CA GLU A 126 22.92 11.78 8.45
C GLU A 126 23.47 10.65 9.33
N GLY A 127 22.58 9.97 10.06
CA GLY A 127 22.92 8.81 10.87
C GLY A 127 23.48 7.66 10.04
N ASP A 128 22.90 7.40 8.88
CA ASP A 128 23.40 6.39 7.93
C ASP A 128 24.75 6.77 7.35
N ALA A 129 24.94 8.03 6.95
CA ALA A 129 26.21 8.54 6.46
C ALA A 129 27.32 8.44 7.52
N LEU A 130 27.01 8.84 8.77
CA LEU A 130 27.93 8.73 9.90
C LEU A 130 28.25 7.27 10.24
N SER A 131 27.25 6.39 10.20
CA SER A 131 27.45 4.95 10.42
C SER A 131 28.36 4.34 9.36
N ASN A 132 28.19 4.72 8.08
CA ASN A 132 29.05 4.28 6.98
C ASN A 132 30.50 4.76 7.14
N LEU A 133 30.70 6.01 7.59
CA LEU A 133 32.04 6.55 7.88
C LEU A 133 32.72 5.79 9.02
N LEU A 134 31.98 5.57 10.13
CA LEU A 134 32.48 4.80 11.27
C LEU A 134 32.83 3.36 10.88
N GLN A 135 32.00 2.72 10.05
CA GLN A 135 32.27 1.38 9.56
C GLN A 135 33.60 1.33 8.78
N ARG A 136 33.82 2.24 7.83
CA ARG A 136 35.07 2.31 7.06
C ARG A 136 36.29 2.54 7.96
N LEU A 137 36.15 3.39 8.97
CA LEU A 137 37.22 3.64 9.94
C LEU A 137 37.58 2.38 10.71
N VAL A 138 36.57 1.65 11.21
CA VAL A 138 36.76 0.36 11.90
C VAL A 138 37.43 -0.66 10.98
N GLU A 139 37.00 -0.75 9.73
CA GLU A 139 37.59 -1.66 8.73
C GLU A 139 39.06 -1.33 8.40
N THR A 140 39.47 -0.07 8.57
CA THR A 140 40.85 0.37 8.32
C THR A 140 41.78 0.09 9.50
N ILE A 141 41.29 0.22 10.74
CA ILE A 141 42.13 0.16 11.96
C ILE A 141 42.10 -1.24 12.59
N ALA A 142 40.98 -1.93 12.51
CA ALA A 142 40.76 -3.19 13.21
C ALA A 142 41.20 -4.40 12.37
N PRO A 143 41.84 -5.40 12.99
CA PRO A 143 42.04 -6.69 12.34
C PRO A 143 40.69 -7.36 12.01
N GLU A 144 40.63 -8.13 10.92
CA GLU A 144 39.42 -8.81 10.43
C GLU A 144 38.69 -9.62 11.51
N ARG A 145 39.45 -10.33 12.36
CA ARG A 145 38.89 -11.08 13.49
C ARG A 145 38.15 -10.18 14.50
N THR A 146 38.69 -9.00 14.78
CA THR A 146 38.08 -8.04 15.73
C THR A 146 36.82 -7.42 15.15
N ILE A 147 36.79 -7.18 13.84
CA ILE A 147 35.58 -6.74 13.12
C ILE A 147 34.47 -7.78 13.24
N GLU A 148 34.81 -9.05 13.03
CA GLU A 148 33.83 -10.14 13.13
C GLU A 148 33.32 -10.35 14.58
N ILE A 149 34.20 -10.23 15.57
CA ILE A 149 33.82 -10.19 16.98
C ILE A 149 32.85 -9.03 17.26
N LEU A 150 33.11 -7.83 16.72
CA LEU A 150 32.24 -6.67 16.88
C LEU A 150 30.88 -6.89 16.22
N LYS A 151 30.82 -7.43 15.00
CA LYS A 151 29.57 -7.76 14.30
C LYS A 151 28.69 -8.70 15.11
N ARG A 152 29.26 -9.81 15.61
CA ARG A 152 28.55 -10.76 16.48
C ARG A 152 28.06 -10.11 17.77
N LYS A 153 28.87 -9.20 18.32
CA LYS A 153 28.50 -8.45 19.52
C LYS A 153 27.31 -7.51 19.27
N LEU A 154 27.28 -6.83 18.14
CA LEU A 154 26.17 -5.97 17.71
C LEU A 154 24.89 -6.78 17.44
N ASN A 155 25.02 -8.02 16.97
CA ASN A 155 23.91 -8.97 16.83
C ASN A 155 23.42 -9.56 18.18
N GLY A 156 23.97 -9.10 19.32
CA GLY A 156 23.52 -9.50 20.65
C GLY A 156 24.20 -10.75 21.22
N GLU A 157 25.23 -11.31 20.57
CA GLU A 157 25.92 -12.48 21.12
C GLU A 157 26.68 -12.14 22.42
N SER A 158 26.69 -13.10 23.35
CA SER A 158 27.48 -12.98 24.57
C SER A 158 28.97 -13.18 24.29
N ASN A 159 29.84 -12.54 25.08
CA ASN A 159 31.29 -12.70 24.93
C ASN A 159 31.72 -14.17 25.12
N GLN A 160 30.95 -14.97 25.87
CA GLN A 160 31.21 -16.39 26.05
C GLN A 160 30.87 -17.20 24.80
N SER A 161 29.75 -16.89 24.12
CA SER A 161 29.38 -17.51 22.84
C SER A 161 30.44 -17.26 21.79
N ILE A 162 30.84 -15.99 21.64
CA ILE A 162 31.88 -15.56 20.70
C ILE A 162 33.21 -16.25 21.03
N ALA A 163 33.60 -16.29 22.30
CA ALA A 163 34.83 -16.95 22.74
C ALA A 163 34.85 -18.44 22.36
N ASN A 164 33.74 -19.16 22.57
CA ASN A 164 33.62 -20.57 22.21
C ASN A 164 33.74 -20.78 20.68
N THR A 165 33.14 -19.90 19.87
CA THR A 165 33.19 -19.97 18.40
C THR A 165 34.62 -19.81 17.85
N TYR A 166 35.45 -18.97 18.48
CA TYR A 166 36.81 -18.69 18.02
C TYR A 166 37.91 -19.42 18.82
N GLY A 167 37.55 -20.29 19.77
CA GLY A 167 38.51 -20.98 20.64
C GLY A 167 39.29 -20.03 21.56
N LEU A 168 38.69 -18.90 21.94
CA LEU A 168 39.27 -17.86 22.79
C LEU A 168 38.73 -17.95 24.22
N THR A 169 39.33 -17.18 25.13
CA THR A 169 38.73 -16.93 26.44
C THR A 169 37.76 -15.75 26.36
N ARG A 170 36.75 -15.72 27.23
CA ARG A 170 35.82 -14.58 27.38
C ARG A 170 36.56 -13.25 27.58
N GLU A 171 37.66 -13.29 28.32
CA GLU A 171 38.47 -12.11 28.62
C GLU A 171 39.27 -11.65 27.39
N ALA A 172 39.77 -12.56 26.56
CA ALA A 172 40.41 -12.20 25.29
C ALA A 172 39.45 -11.45 24.35
N VAL A 173 38.20 -11.90 24.24
CA VAL A 173 37.15 -11.20 23.47
C VAL A 173 36.87 -9.81 24.05
N ARG A 174 36.84 -9.67 25.38
CA ARG A 174 36.67 -8.37 26.04
C ARG A 174 37.84 -7.43 25.73
N MET A 175 39.07 -7.94 25.81
CA MET A 175 40.29 -7.18 25.57
C MET A 175 40.39 -6.70 24.11
N ASP A 176 40.01 -7.54 23.14
CA ASP A 176 39.97 -7.15 21.71
C ASP A 176 39.01 -5.97 21.47
N LEU A 177 37.82 -5.99 22.09
CA LEU A 177 36.86 -4.89 22.00
C LEU A 177 37.33 -3.61 22.73
N VAL A 178 37.98 -3.74 23.88
CA VAL A 178 38.55 -2.60 24.62
C VAL A 178 39.68 -1.95 23.83
N ARG A 179 40.55 -2.75 23.20
CA ARG A 179 41.63 -2.26 22.37
C ARG A 179 41.10 -1.48 21.17
N LEU A 180 40.11 -2.03 20.47
CA LEU A 180 39.46 -1.34 19.35
C LEU A 180 38.84 0.00 19.80
N LYS A 181 38.12 0.01 20.93
CA LYS A 181 37.53 1.23 21.48
C LYS A 181 38.59 2.31 21.77
N ASN A 182 39.75 1.93 22.29
CA ASN A 182 40.83 2.88 22.58
C ASN A 182 41.46 3.42 21.30
N GLN A 183 41.70 2.56 20.30
CA GLN A 183 42.22 3.00 19.00
C GLN A 183 41.27 3.98 18.30
N LEU A 184 39.95 3.72 18.35
CA LEU A 184 38.95 4.64 17.80
C LEU A 184 38.95 6.01 18.51
N ARG A 185 39.20 6.04 19.82
CA ARG A 185 39.28 7.30 20.59
C ARG A 185 40.53 8.11 20.24
N GLU A 186 41.66 7.46 20.02
CA GLU A 186 42.91 8.13 19.65
C GLU A 186 42.82 8.78 18.26
N VAL A 187 42.14 8.12 17.31
CA VAL A 187 41.95 8.66 15.95
C VAL A 187 40.94 9.80 15.90
N HIS A 188 40.03 9.91 16.88
CA HIS A 188 39.03 10.97 16.97
C HIS A 188 39.44 12.17 17.85
N ALA A 189 40.61 12.08 18.52
CA ALA A 189 41.16 13.16 19.35
C ALA A 189 42.08 14.14 18.57
N VAL A 190 42.12 14.00 17.24
CA VAL A 190 42.79 14.87 16.26
C VAL A 190 41.73 15.48 15.37
#